data_AF-A0A166B0M2-F1
#
_entry.id   AF-A0A166B0M2-F1
#
_cell.length_a   1.000
_cell.length_b   1.000
_cell.length_c   1.000
_cell.angle_alpha   90.00
_cell.angle_beta   90.00
_cell.angle_gamma   90.00
#
_symmetry.space_group_name_H-M   'P 1'
#
loop_
_entity.id
_entity.type
_entity.pdbx_description
1 polymer ?
#
loop_
_entity_poly.entity_id
_entity_poly.type
_entity_poly.pdbx_seq_one_letter_code
_entity_poly.pdbx_strand_id
1 'polypeptide(L)'
;MTDSVKVEILKTTATLITTAFALVAGLAWNEAIKAIISTFFKEGSAIPGYLTYAIIVTVIAVLVAVLFARSLGKLGIELDD
;
A
#
# COMPACT_ATOMS: atom_id res chain seq x y z
N MET A 1 -36.81 8.11 -1.46
CA MET A 1 -36.42 7.08 -0.47
C MET A 1 -35.65 5.94 -1.12
N THR A 2 -36.11 5.37 -2.24
CA THR A 2 -35.41 4.25 -2.92
C THR A 2 -34.06 4.65 -3.52
N ASP A 3 -33.92 5.87 -4.03
CA ASP A 3 -32.67 6.30 -4.68
C ASP A 3 -31.54 6.57 -3.70
N SER A 4 -31.84 7.07 -2.49
CA SER A 4 -30.82 7.23 -1.43
C SER A 4 -30.31 5.88 -0.94
N VAL A 5 -31.18 4.87 -0.85
CA VAL A 5 -30.77 3.50 -0.49
C VAL A 5 -29.87 2.90 -1.57
N LYS A 6 -30.19 3.08 -2.87
CA LYS A 6 -29.34 2.62 -3.97
C LYS A 6 -27.96 3.28 -3.95
N VAL A 7 -27.91 4.59 -3.70
CA VAL A 7 -26.65 5.34 -3.59
C VAL A 7 -25.80 4.83 -2.43
N GLU A 8 -26.40 4.58 -1.26
CA GLU A 8 -25.67 4.08 -0.10
C GLU A 8 -25.13 2.65 -0.32
N ILE A 9 -25.90 1.78 -0.99
CA ILE A 9 -25.45 0.45 -1.38
C ILE A 9 -24.23 0.57 -2.31
N LEU A 10 -24.31 1.41 -3.35
CA LEU A 10 -23.19 1.59 -4.29
C LEU A 10 -21.94 2.14 -3.60
N LYS A 11 -22.09 3.12 -2.71
CA LYS A 11 -20.98 3.69 -1.93
C LYS A 11 -20.32 2.63 -1.04
N THR A 12 -21.13 1.84 -0.34
CA THR A 12 -20.65 0.75 0.52
C THR A 12 -19.93 -0.32 -0.30
N THR A 13 -20.53 -0.76 -1.41
CA THR A 13 -19.91 -1.74 -2.31
C THR A 13 -18.60 -1.23 -2.89
N ALA A 14 -18.53 0.02 -3.34
CA ALA A 14 -17.30 0.63 -3.84
C ALA A 14 -16.20 0.67 -2.75
N THR A 15 -16.57 0.98 -1.52
CA THR A 15 -15.65 0.99 -0.37
C THR A 15 -15.11 -0.42 -0.08
N LEU A 16 -16.00 -1.42 -0.03
CA LEU A 16 -15.63 -2.82 0.21
C LEU A 16 -14.70 -3.35 -0.89
N ILE A 17 -15.05 -3.11 -2.15
CA ILE A 17 -14.24 -3.52 -3.31
C ILE A 17 -12.87 -2.84 -3.27
N THR A 18 -12.83 -1.52 -3.09
CA THR A 18 -11.55 -0.77 -3.05
C THR A 18 -10.67 -1.25 -1.90
N THR A 19 -11.25 -1.49 -0.73
CA THR A 19 -10.52 -2.02 0.44
C THR A 19 -9.96 -3.42 0.18
N ALA A 20 -10.77 -4.31 -0.40
CA ALA A 20 -10.32 -5.66 -0.75
C ALA A 20 -9.17 -5.62 -1.77
N PHE A 21 -9.27 -4.78 -2.80
CA PHE A 21 -8.19 -4.62 -3.79
C PHE A 21 -6.94 -3.99 -3.19
N ALA A 22 -7.07 -3.01 -2.29
CA ALA A 22 -5.92 -2.44 -1.58
C ALA A 22 -5.16 -3.50 -0.79
N LEU A 23 -5.88 -4.42 -0.11
CA LEU A 23 -5.28 -5.54 0.59
C LEU A 23 -4.56 -6.51 -0.36
N VAL A 24 -5.23 -6.91 -1.45
CA VAL A 24 -4.64 -7.80 -2.46
C VAL A 24 -3.38 -7.18 -3.08
N ALA A 25 -3.43 -5.87 -3.40
CA ALA A 25 -2.27 -5.15 -3.93
C ALA A 25 -1.12 -5.14 -2.92
N GLY A 26 -1.38 -4.84 -1.64
CA GLY A 26 -0.36 -4.86 -0.59
C GLY A 26 0.31 -6.22 -0.43
N LEU A 27 -0.48 -7.29 -0.44
CA LEU A 27 0.02 -8.66 -0.38
C LEU A 27 0.87 -9.03 -1.61
N ALA A 28 0.40 -8.68 -2.81
CA ALA A 28 1.11 -8.95 -4.06
C ALA A 28 2.47 -8.24 -4.13
N TRP A 29 2.53 -6.97 -3.72
CA TRP A 29 3.80 -6.22 -3.65
C TRP A 29 4.78 -6.82 -2.65
N ASN A 30 4.30 -7.23 -1.48
CA ASN A 30 5.13 -7.90 -0.47
C ASN A 30 5.76 -9.20 -1.04
N GLU A 31 4.97 -10.05 -1.71
CA GLU A 31 5.49 -11.28 -2.32
C GLU A 31 6.44 -11.01 -3.51
N ALA A 32 6.14 -10.01 -4.34
CA ALA A 32 7.01 -9.63 -5.44
C ALA A 32 8.41 -9.17 -4.96
N ILE A 33 8.48 -8.33 -3.92
CA ILE A 33 9.76 -7.86 -3.38
C ILE A 33 10.55 -9.04 -2.80
N LYS A 34 9.91 -9.95 -2.06
CA LYS A 34 10.58 -11.15 -1.54
C LYS A 34 11.14 -12.02 -2.66
N ALA A 35 10.36 -12.26 -3.71
CA ALA A 35 10.79 -13.04 -4.86
C ALA A 35 12.02 -12.40 -5.53
N ILE A 36 11.99 -11.09 -5.79
CA ILE A 36 13.12 -10.33 -6.34
C ILE A 36 14.36 -10.51 -5.46
N ILE A 37 14.24 -10.32 -4.15
CA ILE A 37 15.38 -10.46 -3.22
C ILE A 37 15.94 -11.89 -3.23
N SER A 38 15.06 -12.90 -3.27
CA SER A 38 15.52 -14.30 -3.35
C SER A 38 16.32 -14.61 -4.62
N THR A 39 16.13 -13.86 -5.72
CA THR A 39 16.96 -14.04 -6.93
C THR A 39 18.39 -13.52 -6.75
N PHE A 40 18.60 -12.55 -5.86
CA PHE A 40 19.91 -11.92 -5.65
C PHE A 40 20.67 -12.48 -4.44
N PHE A 41 19.98 -13.05 -3.45
CA PHE A 41 20.58 -13.63 -2.25
C PHE A 41 20.48 -15.16 -2.28
N LYS A 42 21.62 -15.85 -2.14
CA LYS A 42 21.67 -17.33 -2.09
C LYS A 42 20.89 -17.85 -0.87
N GLU A 43 20.26 -19.02 -1.02
CA GLU A 43 19.40 -19.69 -0.01
C GLU A 43 20.05 -19.90 1.38
N GLY A 44 21.36 -19.77 1.51
CA GLY A 44 22.10 -19.98 2.77
C GLY A 44 22.27 -18.78 3.70
N SER A 45 21.99 -17.55 3.26
CA SER A 45 22.18 -16.34 4.09
C SER A 45 20.85 -15.63 4.36
N ALA A 46 20.08 -16.17 5.30
CA ALA A 46 18.77 -15.65 5.68
C ALA A 46 18.83 -14.19 6.20
N ILE A 47 19.85 -13.84 6.99
CA ILE A 47 19.94 -12.53 7.65
C ILE A 47 20.17 -11.37 6.66
N PRO A 48 21.16 -11.43 5.73
CA PRO A 48 21.34 -10.36 4.73
C PRO A 48 20.12 -10.15 3.82
N GLY A 49 19.41 -11.23 3.47
CA GLY A 49 18.19 -11.14 2.66
C GLY A 49 17.05 -10.42 3.38
N TYR A 50 16.77 -10.79 4.64
CA TYR A 50 15.75 -10.13 5.44
C TYR A 50 16.09 -8.67 5.76
N LEU A 51 17.36 -8.37 6.03
CA LEU A 51 17.80 -7.00 6.27
C LEU A 51 17.63 -6.12 5.02
N THR A 52 18.00 -6.65 3.85
CA THR A 52 17.80 -5.96 2.56
C THR A 52 16.32 -5.73 2.28
N TYR A 53 15.47 -6.72 2.53
CA TYR A 53 14.01 -6.60 2.43
C TYR A 53 13.49 -5.46 3.32
N ALA A 54 13.84 -5.46 4.60
CA ALA A 54 13.37 -4.46 5.55
C ALA A 54 13.78 -3.03 5.15
N ILE A 55 15.02 -2.85 4.71
CA ILE A 55 15.53 -1.54 4.26
C ILE A 55 14.76 -1.07 3.02
N ILE A 56 14.62 -1.91 2.00
CA ILE A 56 13.93 -1.55 0.75
C ILE A 56 12.48 -1.15 1.02
N VAL A 57 11.74 -1.98 1.77
CA VAL A 57 10.34 -1.71 2.09
C VAL A 57 10.20 -0.42 2.91
N THR A 58 11.11 -0.17 3.85
CA THR A 58 11.09 1.07 4.64
C THR A 58 11.34 2.31 3.78
N VAL A 59 12.33 2.26 2.89
CA VAL A 59 12.63 3.38 1.98
C VAL A 59 11.43 3.67 1.07
N ILE A 60 10.83 2.63 0.46
CA ILE A 60 9.65 2.79 -0.38
C ILE A 60 8.49 3.39 0.42
N ALA A 61 8.21 2.87 1.62
CA ALA A 61 7.13 3.36 2.47
C ALA A 61 7.31 4.84 2.83
N VAL A 62 8.52 5.26 3.21
CA VAL A 62 8.83 6.65 3.54
C VAL A 62 8.68 7.54 2.31
N LEU A 63 9.19 7.12 1.14
CA LEU A 63 9.06 7.89 -0.10
C LEU A 63 7.60 8.10 -0.46
N VAL A 64 6.79 7.05 -0.43
CA VAL A 64 5.35 7.12 -0.70
C VAL A 64 4.68 8.05 0.32
N ALA A 65 4.93 7.89 1.62
CA ALA A 65 4.35 8.73 2.67
C ALA A 65 4.68 10.23 2.46
N VAL A 66 5.93 10.56 2.13
CA VAL A 66 6.35 11.93 1.86
C VAL A 66 5.69 12.49 0.60
N LEU A 67 5.55 11.68 -0.46
CA LEU A 67 4.88 12.10 -1.69
C LEU A 67 3.38 12.37 -1.46
N PHE A 68 2.70 11.53 -0.68
CA PHE A 68 1.32 11.74 -0.29
C PHE A 68 1.16 13.01 0.56
N ALA A 69 1.98 13.17 1.60
CA ALA A 69 1.94 14.36 2.46
C ALA A 69 2.16 15.65 1.66
N ARG A 70 3.13 15.66 0.73
CA ARG A 70 3.38 16.79 -0.17
C ARG A 70 2.23 17.06 -1.12
N SER A 71 1.57 16.02 -1.63
CA SER A 71 0.46 16.17 -2.58
C SER A 71 -0.78 16.76 -1.91
N LEU A 72 -1.07 16.35 -0.68
CA LEU A 72 -2.16 16.90 0.13
C LEU A 72 -1.92 18.38 0.47
N GLY A 73 -0.70 18.73 0.92
CA GLY A 73 -0.34 20.11 1.21
C GLY A 73 -0.41 21.03 -0.01
N LYS A 74 -0.12 20.54 -1.21
CA LYS A 74 -0.27 21.31 -2.47
C LYS A 74 -1.73 21.57 -2.85
N LEU A 75 -2.66 20.75 -2.39
CA LEU A 75 -4.09 20.89 -2.68
C LEU A 75 -4.80 21.81 -1.67
N GLY A 76 -4.08 22.38 -0.70
CA GLY A 76 -4.67 23.19 0.37
C GLY A 76 -5.61 22.39 1.28
N ILE A 77 -5.51 21.06 1.24
CA ILE A 77 -6.23 20.17 2.14
C ILE A 77 -5.34 20.07 3.39
N GLU A 78 -5.60 20.93 4.37
CA GLU A 78 -5.18 20.66 5.74
C GLU A 78 -5.86 19.36 6.16
N LEU A 79 -5.07 18.43 6.69
CA LEU A 79 -5.63 17.26 7.34
C LEU A 79 -6.25 17.80 8.63
N ASP A 80 -7.56 18.06 8.62
CA ASP A 80 -8.31 18.34 9.86
C ASP A 80 -7.96 17.25 10.88
N ASP A 81 -7.46 17.69 12.04
CA ASP A 81 -6.99 16.84 13.15
C ASP A 81 -8.06 15.87 13.68
#